data_AF-A0AAE6WVF6-F1
#
_entry.id   AF-A0AAE6WVF6-F1
#
_cell.length_a   1.000
_cell.length_b   1.000
_cell.length_c   1.000
_cell.angle_alpha   90.00
_cell.angle_beta   90.00
_cell.angle_gamma   90.00
#
_symmetry.space_group_name_H-M   'P 1'
#
loop_
_entity.id
_entity.type
_entity.pdbx_description
1 polymer ?
#
loop_
_entity_poly.entity_id
_entity_poly.type
_entity_poly.pdbx_seq_one_letter_code
_entity_poly.pdbx_strand_id
1 'polypeptide(L)'
;MLNKTKWARIGLIIFQLLLLIAIWEIGALIQQWLDLPISGGLIGLFLVLAALLSGVFKLQWIKAGSSFILGDLVLLFVPCVVGVIKYKNLFLTQGWQLVLAVTLGTILVMVITAYTVFWGFKLEAAWKAKRQVSLREAEQK
;
A
#
# COMPACT_ATOMS: atom_id res chain seq x y z
N MET A 1 -30.38 25.31 3.66
CA MET A 1 -29.02 25.91 3.70
C MET A 1 -27.88 24.87 3.74
N LEU A 2 -28.02 23.68 3.12
CA LEU A 2 -26.95 22.67 3.01
C LEU A 2 -26.71 22.28 1.54
N ASN A 3 -25.74 22.89 0.85
CA ASN A 3 -25.25 22.33 -0.41
C ASN A 3 -23.78 22.67 -0.69
N LYS A 4 -23.28 23.87 -0.33
CA LYS A 4 -21.88 24.28 -0.59
C LYS A 4 -20.81 23.30 -0.07
N THR A 5 -21.04 22.65 1.06
CA THR A 5 -20.08 21.73 1.68
C THR A 5 -19.99 20.36 0.99
N LYS A 6 -21.04 19.89 0.30
CA LYS A 6 -20.99 18.62 -0.45
C LYS A 6 -20.18 18.77 -1.74
N TRP A 7 -20.41 19.86 -2.48
CA TRP A 7 -19.66 20.16 -3.72
C TRP A 7 -18.17 20.41 -3.46
N ALA A 8 -17.84 21.12 -2.38
CA ALA A 8 -16.45 21.32 -1.98
C ALA A 8 -15.73 20.00 -1.66
N ARG A 9 -16.42 19.03 -1.03
CA ARG A 9 -15.86 17.69 -0.76
C ARG A 9 -15.64 16.88 -2.02
N ILE A 10 -16.55 16.96 -3.00
CA ILE A 10 -16.41 16.25 -4.27
C ILE A 10 -15.21 16.81 -5.05
N GLY A 11 -15.05 18.14 -5.11
CA GLY A 11 -13.86 18.75 -5.72
C GLY A 11 -12.56 18.32 -5.03
N LEU A 12 -12.60 18.20 -3.71
CA LEU A 12 -11.47 17.71 -2.92
C LEU A 12 -11.16 16.24 -3.25
N ILE A 13 -12.17 15.35 -3.32
CA ILE A 13 -11.99 13.94 -3.72
C ILE A 13 -11.38 13.81 -5.11
N ILE A 14 -11.85 14.59 -6.09
CA ILE A 14 -11.30 14.60 -7.45
C ILE A 14 -9.83 15.03 -7.44
N PHE A 15 -9.48 16.05 -6.67
CA PHE A 15 -8.10 16.48 -6.49
C PHE A 15 -7.23 15.38 -5.84
N GLN A 16 -7.75 14.68 -4.83
CA GLN A 16 -7.04 13.54 -4.22
C GLN A 16 -6.85 12.39 -5.22
N LEU A 17 -7.84 12.13 -6.09
CA LEU A 17 -7.74 11.14 -7.16
C LEU A 17 -6.66 11.50 -8.18
N LEU A 18 -6.66 12.75 -8.64
CA LEU A 18 -5.64 13.26 -9.57
C LEU A 18 -4.24 13.17 -8.97
N LEU A 19 -4.11 13.45 -7.68
CA LEU A 19 -2.85 13.29 -6.96
C LEU A 19 -2.40 11.82 -6.92
N LEU A 20 -3.32 10.86 -6.71
CA LEU A 20 -3.01 9.43 -6.77
C LEU A 20 -2.55 9.01 -8.16
N ILE A 21 -3.23 9.49 -9.20
CA ILE A 21 -2.88 9.21 -10.59
C ILE A 21 -1.51 9.80 -10.93
N ALA A 22 -1.22 11.03 -10.50
CA ALA A 22 0.08 11.66 -10.70
C ALA A 22 1.22 10.87 -10.03
N ILE A 23 0.99 10.35 -8.82
CA ILE A 23 1.97 9.51 -8.13
C ILE A 23 2.17 8.18 -8.86
N TRP A 24 1.10 7.58 -9.39
CA TRP A 24 1.20 6.38 -10.20
C TRP A 24 1.98 6.63 -11.50
N GLU A 25 1.73 7.74 -12.20
CA GLU A 25 2.50 8.15 -13.38
C GLU A 25 3.98 8.33 -13.05
N ILE A 26 4.32 9.00 -11.94
CA ILE A 26 5.72 9.12 -11.48
C ILE A 26 6.32 7.72 -11.24
N GLY A 27 5.57 6.81 -10.60
CA GLY A 27 6.00 5.42 -10.41
C GLY A 27 6.22 4.67 -11.73
N ALA A 28 5.37 4.92 -12.73
CA ALA A 28 5.50 4.35 -14.07
C ALA A 28 6.68 4.92 -14.85
N LEU A 29 6.95 6.23 -14.73
CA LEU A 29 8.17 6.83 -15.27
C LEU A 29 9.40 6.20 -14.62
N ILE A 30 9.45 6.11 -13.30
CA ILE A 30 10.58 5.47 -12.59
C ILE A 30 10.76 4.02 -13.06
N GLN A 31 9.66 3.27 -13.25
CA GLN A 31 9.71 1.92 -13.80
C GLN A 31 10.38 1.91 -15.19
N GLN A 32 9.94 2.79 -16.10
CA GLN A 32 10.47 2.84 -17.47
C GLN A 32 11.94 3.24 -17.51
N TRP A 33 12.37 4.16 -16.65
CA TRP A 33 13.76 4.61 -16.57
C TRP A 33 14.70 3.54 -16.00
N LEU A 34 14.19 2.69 -15.11
CA LEU A 34 15.00 1.73 -14.37
C LEU A 34 14.86 0.29 -14.90
N ASP A 35 13.94 0.06 -15.84
CA ASP A 35 13.62 -1.23 -16.49
C ASP A 35 13.35 -2.36 -15.47
N LEU A 36 12.63 -2.02 -14.39
CA LEU A 36 12.33 -2.99 -13.34
C LEU A 36 11.19 -3.93 -13.77
N PRO A 37 11.28 -5.23 -13.42
CA PRO A 37 10.21 -6.22 -13.64
C PRO A 37 9.00 -6.04 -12.69
N ILE A 38 8.83 -4.84 -12.11
CA ILE A 38 7.82 -4.52 -11.11
C ILE A 38 6.86 -3.49 -11.71
N SER A 39 5.55 -3.66 -11.52
CA SER A 39 4.55 -2.68 -12.00
C SER A 39 4.77 -1.30 -11.36
N GLY A 40 4.62 -0.24 -12.15
CA GLY A 40 4.64 1.15 -11.66
C GLY A 40 3.65 1.41 -10.50
N GLY A 41 2.57 0.63 -10.38
CA GLY A 41 1.66 0.72 -9.24
C GLY A 41 2.29 0.32 -7.89
N LEU A 42 3.16 -0.69 -7.88
CA LEU A 42 3.92 -1.08 -6.68
C LEU A 42 4.94 0.01 -6.31
N ILE A 43 5.59 0.62 -7.30
CA ILE A 43 6.51 1.74 -7.09
C ILE A 43 5.75 2.95 -6.52
N GLY A 44 4.57 3.25 -7.07
CA GLY A 44 3.68 4.29 -6.55
C GLY A 44 3.28 4.04 -5.10
N LEU A 45 2.99 2.79 -4.71
CA LEU A 45 2.72 2.41 -3.33
C LEU A 45 3.91 2.71 -2.41
N PHE A 46 5.13 2.32 -2.82
CA PHE A 46 6.35 2.65 -2.05
C PHE A 46 6.60 4.15 -1.96
N LEU A 47 6.29 4.92 -3.01
CA LEU A 47 6.43 6.38 -3.00
C LEU A 47 5.48 7.03 -2.00
N VAL A 48 4.19 6.64 -2.00
CA VAL A 48 3.21 7.11 -1.01
C VAL A 48 3.64 6.70 0.40
N LEU A 49 4.11 5.46 0.57
CA LEU A 49 4.60 4.97 1.85
C LEU A 49 5.78 5.80 2.35
N ALA A 50 6.79 6.05 1.51
CA ALA A 50 7.94 6.88 1.85
C ALA A 50 7.51 8.30 2.21
N ALA A 51 6.63 8.92 1.42
CA ALA A 51 6.11 10.25 1.69
C ALA A 51 5.34 10.32 3.03
N LEU A 52 4.62 9.25 3.38
CA LEU A 52 3.91 9.12 4.66
C LEU A 52 4.89 8.94 5.83
N LEU A 53 5.94 8.13 5.66
CA LEU A 53 7.00 7.95 6.66
C LEU A 53 7.81 9.24 6.89
N SER A 54 8.07 10.03 5.85
CA SER A 54 8.77 11.31 5.95
C SER A 54 7.97 12.39 6.70
N GLY A 55 6.70 12.16 7.04
CA GLY A 55 5.84 13.10 7.76
C GLY A 55 5.40 14.33 6.96
N VAL A 56 5.93 14.50 5.75
CA VAL A 56 5.56 15.56 4.79
C VAL A 56 4.14 15.34 4.26
N PHE A 57 3.73 14.07 4.10
CA PHE A 57 2.42 13.71 3.57
C PHE A 57 1.45 13.31 4.69
N LYS A 58 0.28 13.98 4.78
CA LYS A 58 -0.78 13.62 5.72
C LYS A 58 -1.73 12.60 5.08
N LEU A 59 -2.00 11.48 5.76
CA LEU A 59 -2.94 10.44 5.30
C LEU A 59 -4.33 10.98 4.90
N GLN A 60 -4.75 12.08 5.53
CA GLN A 60 -6.02 12.75 5.28
C GLN A 60 -6.18 13.25 3.83
N TRP A 61 -5.07 13.50 3.14
CA TRP A 61 -5.03 13.97 1.75
C TRP A 61 -5.31 12.89 0.71
N ILE A 62 -5.33 11.61 1.09
CA ILE A 62 -5.57 10.50 0.17
C ILE A 62 -6.80 9.70 0.58
N LYS A 63 -7.16 9.74 1.86
CA LYS A 63 -8.19 8.88 2.46
C LYS A 63 -9.57 8.98 1.77
N ALA A 64 -10.00 10.18 1.36
CA ALA A 64 -11.32 10.34 0.75
C ALA A 64 -11.34 9.86 -0.71
N GLY A 65 -10.28 10.14 -1.47
CA GLY A 65 -10.09 9.63 -2.83
C GLY A 65 -9.94 8.12 -2.89
N SER A 66 -9.13 7.53 -2.00
CA SER A 66 -8.94 6.08 -1.96
C SER A 66 -10.19 5.33 -1.51
N SER A 67 -10.93 5.82 -0.50
CA SER A 67 -12.20 5.20 -0.08
C SER A 67 -13.27 5.18 -1.16
N PHE A 68 -13.27 6.18 -2.06
CA PHE A 68 -14.18 6.20 -3.20
C PHE A 68 -13.87 5.06 -4.18
N ILE A 69 -12.61 4.95 -4.64
CA ILE A 69 -12.17 3.85 -5.53
C ILE A 69 -12.34 2.48 -4.85
N LEU A 70 -12.09 2.40 -3.54
CA LEU A 70 -12.24 1.16 -2.77
C LEU A 70 -13.70 0.69 -2.74
N GLY A 71 -14.68 1.61 -2.77
CA GLY A 71 -16.09 1.29 -2.89
C GLY A 71 -16.44 0.63 -4.23
N ASP A 72 -15.75 1.03 -5.30
CA ASP A 72 -15.93 0.50 -6.65
C ASP A 72 -15.07 -0.73 -6.96
N LEU A 73 -14.27 -1.23 -5.99
CA LEU A 73 -13.45 -2.43 -6.20
C LEU A 73 -14.27 -3.64 -6.66
N VAL A 74 -15.52 -3.78 -6.20
CA VAL A 74 -16.44 -4.84 -6.63
C VAL A 74 -16.63 -4.81 -8.15
N LEU A 75 -16.73 -3.61 -8.74
CA LEU A 75 -16.89 -3.42 -10.17
C LEU A 75 -15.59 -3.76 -10.93
N LEU A 76 -14.43 -3.52 -10.32
CA LEU A 76 -13.11 -3.93 -10.84
C LEU A 76 -12.84 -5.44 -10.73
N PHE A 77 -13.55 -6.16 -9.85
CA PHE A 77 -13.46 -7.62 -9.78
C PHE A 77 -14.16 -8.32 -10.95
N VAL A 78 -15.21 -7.73 -11.51
CA VAL A 78 -15.96 -8.30 -12.65
C VAL A 78 -15.04 -8.59 -13.85
N PRO A 79 -14.27 -7.64 -14.40
CA PRO A 79 -13.37 -7.93 -15.51
C PRO A 79 -12.26 -8.93 -15.14
N CYS A 80 -11.79 -8.90 -13.88
CA CYS A 80 -10.78 -9.82 -13.38
C CYS A 80 -11.27 -11.28 -13.41
N VAL A 81 -12.49 -11.54 -12.90
CA VAL A 81 -13.10 -12.87 -12.90
C VAL A 81 -13.45 -13.34 -14.31
N VAL A 82 -13.99 -12.46 -15.16
CA VAL A 82 -14.31 -12.79 -16.56
C VAL A 82 -13.06 -13.21 -17.33
N GLY A 83 -11.91 -12.56 -17.08
CA GLY A 83 -10.62 -12.97 -17.63
C GLY A 83 -10.26 -14.40 -17.26
N VAL A 84 -10.38 -14.76 -15.97
CA VAL A 84 -10.10 -16.12 -15.49
C VAL A 84 -10.98 -17.17 -16.16
N ILE A 85 -12.28 -16.89 -16.35
CA ILE A 85 -13.21 -17.84 -16.99
C ILE A 85 -12.86 -18.06 -18.47
N LYS A 86 -12.42 -17.02 -19.19
CA LYS A 86 -12.03 -17.16 -20.61
C LYS A 86 -10.80 -18.04 -20.81
N TYR A 87 -9.85 -18.02 -19.89
CA TYR A 87 -8.62 -18.82 -19.96
C TYR A 87 -8.66 -20.10 -19.10
N LYS A 88 -9.87 -20.55 -18.74
CA LYS A 88 -10.08 -21.69 -17.83
C LYS A 88 -9.42 -22.98 -18.32
N ASN A 89 -9.34 -23.21 -19.63
CA ASN A 89 -8.65 -24.38 -20.20
C ASN A 89 -7.13 -24.37 -19.94
N LEU A 90 -6.50 -23.20 -19.95
CA LEU A 90 -5.08 -23.04 -19.61
C LEU A 90 -4.85 -23.20 -18.10
N PHE A 91 -5.81 -22.73 -17.30
CA PHE A 91 -5.83 -22.93 -15.85
C PHE A 91 -6.02 -24.40 -15.44
N LEU A 92 -6.68 -25.24 -16.23
CA LEU A 92 -6.82 -26.67 -15.91
C LEU A 92 -5.54 -27.47 -16.19
N THR A 93 -4.78 -27.09 -17.22
CA THR A 93 -3.51 -27.76 -17.56
C THR A 93 -2.34 -27.28 -16.71
N GLN A 94 -2.30 -25.99 -16.34
CA GLN A 94 -1.22 -25.39 -15.54
C GLN A 94 -1.64 -24.93 -14.14
N GLY A 95 -2.88 -25.18 -13.72
CA GLY A 95 -3.42 -24.69 -12.45
C GLY A 95 -2.65 -25.15 -11.21
N TRP A 96 -2.04 -26.34 -11.27
CA TRP A 96 -1.23 -26.85 -10.18
C TRP A 96 -0.01 -25.96 -9.88
N GLN A 97 0.64 -25.41 -10.92
CA GLN A 97 1.77 -24.49 -10.77
C GLN A 97 1.32 -23.16 -10.16
N LEU A 98 0.14 -22.68 -10.56
CA LEU A 98 -0.48 -21.47 -10.01
C LEU A 98 -0.81 -21.62 -8.52
N VAL A 99 -1.43 -22.74 -8.14
CA VAL A 99 -1.75 -23.04 -6.73
C VAL A 99 -0.48 -23.10 -5.89
N LEU A 100 0.56 -23.78 -6.37
CA LEU A 100 1.85 -23.82 -5.69
C LEU A 100 2.49 -22.43 -5.57
N ALA A 101 2.55 -21.66 -6.67
CA ALA A 101 3.14 -20.34 -6.66
C ALA A 101 2.43 -19.38 -5.70
N VAL A 102 1.10 -19.40 -5.65
CA VAL A 102 0.31 -18.57 -4.73
C VAL A 102 0.50 -19.02 -3.29
N THR A 103 0.48 -20.33 -3.03
CA THR A 103 0.66 -20.88 -1.68
C THR A 103 2.05 -20.55 -1.14
N LEU A 104 3.09 -20.84 -1.92
CA LEU A 104 4.48 -20.53 -1.56
C LEU A 104 4.71 -19.03 -1.42
N GLY A 105 4.16 -18.22 -2.34
CA GLY A 105 4.24 -16.76 -2.27
C GLY A 105 3.57 -16.22 -1.01
N THR A 106 2.41 -16.74 -0.62
CA THR A 106 1.69 -16.31 0.59
C THR A 106 2.47 -16.67 1.85
N ILE A 107 3.00 -17.90 1.93
CA ILE A 107 3.85 -18.33 3.06
C ILE A 107 5.08 -17.43 3.15
N LEU A 108 5.76 -17.19 2.03
CA LEU A 108 6.96 -16.37 1.98
C LEU A 108 6.67 -14.93 2.44
N VAL A 109 5.60 -14.31 1.96
CA VAL A 109 5.19 -12.96 2.38
C VAL A 109 4.86 -12.92 3.87
N MET A 110 4.15 -13.92 4.41
CA MET A 110 3.87 -14.01 5.85
C MET A 110 5.15 -14.14 6.67
N VAL A 111 6.09 -14.99 6.26
CA VAL A 111 7.38 -15.19 6.95
C VAL A 111 8.19 -13.88 6.95
N ILE A 112 8.34 -13.23 5.79
CA ILE A 112 9.06 -11.96 5.68
C ILE A 112 8.42 -10.90 6.59
N THR A 113 7.09 -10.78 6.55
CA THR A 113 6.35 -9.82 7.38
C THR A 113 6.57 -10.11 8.88
N ALA A 114 6.49 -11.38 9.29
CA ALA A 114 6.73 -11.80 10.67
C ALA A 114 8.17 -11.47 11.13
N TYR A 115 9.17 -11.71 10.28
CA TYR A 115 10.57 -11.37 10.58
C TYR A 115 10.78 -9.85 10.69
N THR A 116 10.21 -9.07 9.77
CA THR A 116 10.26 -7.60 9.81
C THR A 116 9.66 -7.06 11.11
N VAL A 117 8.50 -7.58 11.50
CA VAL A 117 7.83 -7.18 12.76
C VAL A 117 8.63 -7.61 13.99
N PHE A 118 9.17 -8.83 13.99
CA PHE A 118 10.01 -9.33 15.09
C PHE A 118 11.27 -8.47 15.31
N TRP A 119 11.94 -8.10 14.21
CA TRP A 119 13.05 -7.15 14.25
C TRP A 119 12.64 -5.76 14.76
N GLY A 120 11.48 -5.28 14.32
CA GLY A 120 10.89 -4.03 14.80
C GLY A 120 10.68 -4.02 16.31
N PHE A 121 10.07 -5.07 16.87
CA PHE A 121 9.87 -5.20 18.32
C PHE A 121 11.19 -5.28 19.09
N LYS A 122 12.21 -5.95 18.56
CA LYS A 122 13.55 -5.99 19.17
C LYS A 122 14.21 -4.60 19.18
N LEU A 123 14.07 -3.84 18.10
CA LEU A 123 14.53 -2.45 18.04
C LEU A 123 13.81 -1.59 19.08
N GLU A 124 12.49 -1.70 19.18
CA GLU A 124 11.69 -0.94 20.15
C GLU A 124 12.04 -1.30 21.61
N ALA A 125 12.31 -2.58 21.90
CA ALA A 125 12.74 -3.03 23.22
C ALA A 125 14.10 -2.41 23.61
N ALA A 126 15.04 -2.33 22.67
CA ALA A 126 16.33 -1.67 22.88
C ALA A 126 16.19 -0.16 23.11
N TRP A 127 15.25 0.49 22.43
CA TRP A 127 15.01 1.93 22.54
C TRP A 127 14.27 2.31 23.83
N LYS A 128 13.30 1.49 24.28
CA LYS A 128 12.60 1.70 25.55
C LYS A 128 13.50 1.49 26.77
N ALA A 129 14.42 0.52 26.73
CA ALA A 129 15.39 0.28 27.80
C ALA A 129 16.31 1.49 28.01
N LYS A 130 16.83 2.09 26.92
CA LYS A 130 17.64 3.33 26.99
C LYS A 130 16.85 4.52 27.52
N ARG A 131 15.58 4.64 27.14
CA ARG A 131 14.73 5.78 27.53
C ARG A 131 14.28 5.73 28.99
N GLN A 132 14.07 4.55 29.57
CA GLN A 132 13.78 4.43 31.01
C GLN A 132 15.01 4.71 31.88
N VAL A 133 16.21 4.30 31.44
CA VAL A 133 17.45 4.60 32.16
C VAL A 133 17.73 6.11 32.18
N SER A 134 17.55 6.81 31.05
CA SER A 134 17.77 8.27 31.00
C SER A 134 16.75 9.08 31.82
N LEU A 135 15.53 8.56 32.03
CA LEU A 135 14.52 9.21 32.87
C LEU A 135 14.83 9.01 34.37
N ARG A 136 15.37 7.84 34.75
CA ARG A 136 15.82 7.58 36.13
C ARG A 136 17.04 8.39 36.52
N GLU A 137 17.98 8.58 35.59
CA GLU A 137 19.16 9.45 35.81
C GLU A 137 18.78 10.94 35.90
N ALA A 138 17.68 11.36 35.26
CA ALA A 138 17.15 12.71 35.35
C ALA A 138 16.33 12.96 36.65
N GLU A 139 15.76 11.92 37.28
CA GLU A 139 15.12 12.04 38.59
C GLU A 139 16.10 11.99 39.77
N GLN A 140 17.31 11.44 39.58
CA GLN A 140 18.35 11.39 40.62
C GLN A 140 19.26 12.64 40.66
N LYS A 141 19.05 13.62 39.79
CA LYS A 141 19.85 14.84 39.68
C LYS A 141 19.03 16.08 40.01
#